data_AF-A0A3B4XTL6-F1
#
_entry.id   AF-A0A3B4XTL6-F1
#
_cell.length_a   1.000
_cell.length_b   1.000
_cell.length_c   1.000
_cell.angle_alpha   90.00
_cell.angle_beta   90.00
_cell.angle_gamma   90.00
#
_symmetry.space_group_name_H-M   'P 1'
#
loop_
_entity.id
_entity.type
_entity.pdbx_description
1 polymer ?
#
loop_
_entity_poly.entity_id
_entity_poly.type
_entity_poly.pdbx_seq_one_letter_code
_entity_poly.pdbx_strand_id
1 'polypeptide(L)'
;MSSEKDMLLKEYVKMMTDMIVLCATLALSLFFWVLSLSISNYYGTLQPVSPWRWLLSILVPLVLMIRALKRRSLDRTGALGALLVGFVLMMANYSFFSSLLAFFFSSSRLTRWGGAQKKKIDAEYKEGGQRNWVQVFCNGGVPTELALLYMIEVGPGEIPIDFGKQYSASWMCLSLVGALACSAGDTWASEVGPVLSQTQPRLITTWKEVPAGTNGGVTPVGLVASFLGGLLVGFAYFVTQLLLINDLHLADPQWPIVVYGGVAGLVGSMLDSFLGAHMQYSGFDSSIGKVVSYESATTQRICGKPILDNNAVNLFSSVLVALVLPGLAWGLWPR
;
A
#
# COMPACT_ATOMS: atom_id res chain seq x y z
N MET A 1 -19.24 -19.58 39.15
CA MET A 1 -19.87 -18.27 39.46
C MET A 1 -18.93 -17.06 39.34
N SER A 2 -17.71 -17.04 39.90
CA SER A 2 -16.82 -15.86 39.76
C SER A 2 -16.33 -15.64 38.31
N SER A 3 -15.96 -16.71 37.59
CA SER A 3 -15.49 -16.63 36.20
C SER A 3 -16.54 -16.08 35.20
N GLU A 4 -17.83 -16.30 35.48
CA GLU A 4 -18.91 -15.90 34.58
C GLU A 4 -19.29 -14.43 34.79
N LYS A 5 -19.29 -13.96 36.04
CA LYS A 5 -19.44 -12.54 36.37
C LYS A 5 -18.28 -11.69 35.82
N ASP A 6 -17.05 -12.16 35.90
CA ASP A 6 -15.88 -11.45 35.34
C ASP A 6 -15.91 -11.41 33.81
N MET A 7 -16.44 -12.45 33.17
CA MET A 7 -16.63 -12.49 31.73
C MET A 7 -17.72 -11.48 31.30
N LEU A 8 -18.87 -11.48 31.96
CA LEU A 8 -19.97 -10.54 31.70
C LEU A 8 -19.56 -9.09 31.97
N LEU A 9 -18.80 -8.82 33.04
CA LEU A 9 -18.28 -7.48 33.32
C LEU A 9 -17.31 -7.01 32.23
N LYS A 10 -16.41 -7.89 31.76
CA LYS A 10 -15.52 -7.57 30.64
C LYS A 10 -16.27 -7.31 29.34
N GLU A 11 -17.32 -8.09 29.05
CA GLU A 11 -18.18 -7.86 27.89
C GLU A 11 -18.93 -6.53 27.99
N TYR A 12 -19.49 -6.22 29.16
CA TYR A 12 -20.20 -4.97 29.42
C TYR A 12 -19.26 -3.75 29.30
N VAL A 13 -18.07 -3.80 29.92
CA VAL A 13 -17.07 -2.73 29.81
C VAL A 13 -16.62 -2.53 28.37
N LYS A 14 -16.44 -3.62 27.62
CA LYS A 14 -16.10 -3.57 26.19
C LYS A 14 -17.24 -2.93 25.37
N MET A 15 -18.48 -3.35 25.59
CA MET A 15 -19.66 -2.76 24.93
C MET A 15 -19.80 -1.26 25.24
N MET A 16 -19.63 -0.86 26.50
CA MET A 16 -19.66 0.56 26.90
C MET A 16 -18.55 1.36 26.21
N THR A 17 -17.34 0.81 26.16
CA THR A 17 -16.20 1.45 25.48
C THR A 17 -16.48 1.60 23.98
N ASP A 18 -16.98 0.55 23.34
CA ASP A 18 -17.35 0.57 21.92
C ASP A 18 -18.45 1.62 21.64
N MET A 19 -19.44 1.75 22.53
CA MET A 19 -20.52 2.75 22.43
C MET A 19 -20.01 4.19 22.61
N ILE A 20 -19.11 4.43 23.57
CA ILE A 20 -18.50 5.75 23.77
C ILE A 20 -17.67 6.16 22.56
N VAL A 21 -16.87 5.23 22.01
CA VAL A 21 -16.07 5.48 20.79
C VAL A 21 -17.00 5.78 19.60
N LEU A 22 -18.11 5.04 19.46
CA LEU A 22 -19.09 5.30 18.41
C LEU A 22 -19.73 6.69 18.54
N CYS A 23 -20.20 7.07 19.73
CA CYS A 23 -20.80 8.39 19.95
C CYS A 23 -19.78 9.53 19.71
N ALA A 24 -18.53 9.37 20.17
CA ALA A 24 -17.49 10.36 19.96
C ALA A 24 -17.12 10.52 18.48
N THR A 25 -17.01 9.41 17.73
CA THR A 25 -16.73 9.45 16.28
C THR A 25 -17.87 10.08 15.49
N LEU A 26 -19.13 9.80 15.85
CA LEU A 26 -20.31 10.47 15.26
C LEU A 26 -20.33 11.97 15.55
N ALA A 27 -20.09 12.38 16.79
CA ALA A 27 -20.05 13.80 17.17
C ALA A 27 -18.93 14.55 16.44
N LEU A 28 -17.72 14.00 16.38
CA LEU A 28 -16.58 14.59 15.67
C LEU A 28 -16.86 14.70 14.17
N SER A 29 -17.47 13.67 13.58
CA SER A 29 -17.89 13.66 12.18
C SER A 29 -18.91 14.76 11.87
N LEU A 30 -19.94 14.91 12.70
CA LEU A 30 -20.94 15.97 12.54
C LEU A 30 -20.32 17.37 12.71
N PHE A 31 -19.41 17.54 13.66
CA PHE A 31 -18.67 18.79 13.86
C PHE A 31 -17.88 19.19 12.62
N PHE A 32 -17.08 18.28 12.05
CA PHE A 32 -16.31 18.58 10.84
C PHE A 32 -17.19 18.82 9.61
N TRP A 33 -18.35 18.17 9.52
CA TRP A 33 -19.31 18.47 8.47
C TRP A 33 -19.88 19.88 8.59
N VAL A 34 -20.29 20.31 9.79
CA VAL A 34 -20.78 21.67 10.04
C VAL A 34 -19.67 22.71 9.74
N LEU A 35 -18.42 22.41 10.10
CA LEU A 35 -17.28 23.25 9.76
C LEU A 35 -17.07 23.34 8.24
N SER A 36 -17.14 22.20 7.53
CA SER A 36 -17.03 22.15 6.06
C SER A 36 -18.16 22.93 5.38
N LEU A 37 -19.40 22.85 5.88
CA LEU A 37 -20.52 23.68 5.42
C LEU A 37 -20.26 25.17 5.65
N SER A 38 -19.71 25.53 6.81
CA SER A 38 -19.40 26.93 7.15
C SER A 38 -18.33 27.51 6.24
N ILE A 39 -17.27 26.72 5.96
CA ILE A 39 -16.20 27.08 5.03
C ILE A 39 -16.74 27.18 3.60
N SER A 40 -17.54 26.22 3.16
CA SER A 40 -18.19 26.24 1.85
C SER A 40 -19.06 27.49 1.67
N ASN A 41 -19.89 27.82 2.66
CA ASN A 41 -20.75 29.00 2.61
C ASN A 41 -19.96 30.32 2.62
N TYR A 42 -18.79 30.34 3.27
CA TYR A 42 -17.90 31.51 3.32
C TYR A 42 -17.10 31.71 2.02
N TYR A 43 -16.58 30.63 1.41
CA TYR A 43 -15.73 30.69 0.21
C TYR A 43 -16.50 30.45 -1.11
N GLY A 44 -17.76 30.02 -1.05
CA GLY A 44 -18.69 29.92 -2.19
C GLY A 44 -18.40 28.84 -3.24
N THR A 45 -17.38 28.00 -3.07
CA THR A 45 -16.87 27.13 -4.16
C THR A 45 -16.65 25.66 -3.79
N LEU A 46 -16.81 25.27 -2.53
CA LEU A 46 -16.54 23.88 -2.08
C LEU A 46 -17.84 23.11 -1.85
N GLN A 47 -18.01 21.95 -2.49
CA GLN A 47 -19.04 21.00 -2.12
C GLN A 47 -18.72 20.44 -0.71
N PRO A 48 -19.65 20.54 0.27
CA PRO A 48 -19.39 20.07 1.62
C PRO A 48 -19.30 18.54 1.66
N VAL A 49 -18.28 18.03 2.36
CA VAL A 49 -18.03 16.59 2.48
C VAL A 49 -19.14 15.92 3.28
N SER A 50 -19.79 14.87 2.75
CA SER A 50 -20.91 14.24 3.47
C SER A 50 -20.53 13.76 4.89
N PRO A 51 -21.47 13.79 5.86
CA PRO A 51 -21.23 13.27 7.21
C PRO A 51 -20.78 11.81 7.21
N TRP A 52 -21.33 11.00 6.30
CA TRP A 52 -20.93 9.59 6.21
C TRP A 52 -19.49 9.40 5.81
N ARG A 53 -18.95 10.29 4.97
CA ARG A 53 -17.55 10.24 4.59
C ARG A 53 -16.63 10.61 5.74
N TRP A 54 -16.97 11.61 6.54
CA TRP A 54 -16.27 11.90 7.78
C TRP A 54 -16.29 10.73 8.76
N LEU A 55 -17.46 10.16 9.01
CA LEU A 55 -17.62 9.04 9.93
C LEU A 55 -16.79 7.84 9.50
N LEU A 56 -16.90 7.42 8.23
CA LEU A 56 -16.22 6.24 7.73
C LEU A 56 -14.70 6.44 7.66
N SER A 57 -14.23 7.63 7.27
CA SER A 57 -12.79 7.92 7.19
C SER A 57 -12.11 7.94 8.56
N ILE A 58 -12.87 8.17 9.65
CA ILE A 58 -12.36 8.06 11.02
C ILE A 58 -12.51 6.61 11.52
N LEU A 59 -13.71 6.06 11.44
CA LEU A 59 -14.07 4.80 12.08
C LEU A 59 -13.37 3.60 11.43
N VAL A 60 -13.32 3.54 10.09
CA VAL A 60 -12.77 2.36 9.40
C VAL A 60 -11.25 2.27 9.60
N PRO A 61 -10.44 3.30 9.31
CA PRO A 61 -9.01 3.27 9.62
C PRO A 61 -8.70 2.99 11.09
N LEU A 62 -9.48 3.54 12.03
CA LEU A 62 -9.32 3.28 13.47
C LEU A 62 -9.52 1.79 13.82
N VAL A 63 -10.61 1.18 13.35
CA VAL A 63 -10.89 -0.24 13.59
C VAL A 63 -9.79 -1.12 12.97
N LEU A 64 -9.32 -0.78 11.78
CA LEU A 64 -8.27 -1.52 11.10
C LEU A 64 -6.92 -1.38 11.77
N MET A 65 -6.57 -0.18 12.27
CA MET A 65 -5.39 0.06 13.08
C MET A 65 -5.38 -0.86 14.32
N ILE A 66 -6.49 -0.91 15.07
CA ILE A 66 -6.61 -1.78 16.26
C ILE A 66 -6.43 -3.26 15.88
N ARG A 67 -7.05 -3.68 14.77
CA ARG A 67 -6.92 -5.06 14.25
C ARG A 67 -5.48 -5.38 13.82
N ALA A 68 -4.80 -4.44 13.16
CA ALA A 68 -3.44 -4.61 12.69
C ALA A 68 -2.43 -4.75 13.86
N LEU A 69 -2.61 -3.95 14.92
CA LEU A 69 -1.83 -4.07 16.16
C LEU A 69 -2.05 -5.42 16.85
N LYS A 70 -3.32 -5.84 17.00
CA LYS A 70 -3.65 -7.14 17.61
C LYS A 70 -3.07 -8.32 16.84
N ARG A 71 -3.01 -8.21 15.51
CA ARG A 71 -2.42 -9.24 14.63
C ARG A 71 -0.91 -9.11 14.44
N ARG A 72 -0.25 -8.17 15.14
CA ARG A 72 1.18 -7.87 15.03
C ARG A 72 1.66 -7.66 13.58
N SER A 73 0.82 -7.05 12.73
CA SER A 73 1.21 -6.67 11.37
C SER A 73 1.75 -5.25 11.28
N LEU A 74 1.46 -4.42 12.28
CA LEU A 74 2.04 -3.09 12.47
C LEU A 74 2.54 -2.97 13.91
N ASP A 75 3.62 -2.21 14.09
CA ASP A 75 3.99 -1.73 15.42
C ASP A 75 3.17 -0.48 15.80
N ARG A 76 3.37 0.07 17.01
CA ARG A 76 2.62 1.25 17.48
C ARG A 76 2.82 2.48 16.60
N THR A 77 4.02 2.68 16.07
CA THR A 77 4.34 3.82 15.22
C THR A 77 3.76 3.64 13.81
N GLY A 78 3.86 2.43 13.25
CA GLY A 78 3.26 2.07 11.98
C GLY A 78 1.74 2.15 12.03
N ALA A 79 1.13 1.77 13.15
CA ALA A 79 -0.32 1.91 13.36
C ALA A 79 -0.79 3.37 13.30
N LEU A 80 -0.06 4.30 13.93
CA LEU A 80 -0.37 5.73 13.84
C LEU A 80 -0.20 6.26 12.41
N GLY A 81 0.88 5.88 11.72
CA GLY A 81 1.08 6.23 10.32
C GLY A 81 -0.05 5.69 9.43
N ALA A 82 -0.46 4.44 9.64
CA ALA A 82 -1.52 3.81 8.86
C ALA A 82 -2.90 4.43 9.12
N LEU A 83 -3.14 4.91 10.34
CA LEU A 83 -4.35 5.66 10.67
C LEU A 83 -4.43 6.95 9.86
N LEU A 84 -3.34 7.71 9.78
CA LEU A 84 -3.27 8.95 9.01
C LEU A 84 -3.43 8.70 7.50
N VAL A 85 -2.62 7.79 6.95
CA VAL A 85 -2.69 7.41 5.53
C VAL A 85 -4.10 6.92 5.17
N GLY A 86 -4.65 6.02 5.99
CA GLY A 86 -6.00 5.48 5.79
C GLY A 86 -7.08 6.55 5.83
N PHE A 87 -7.00 7.49 6.78
CA PHE A 87 -7.93 8.62 6.89
C PHE A 87 -7.89 9.48 5.63
N VAL A 88 -6.69 9.89 5.19
CA VAL A 88 -6.53 10.78 4.02
C VAL A 88 -7.04 10.11 2.74
N LEU A 89 -6.64 8.86 2.49
CA LEU A 89 -7.07 8.15 1.29
C LEU A 89 -8.58 7.92 1.27
N MET A 90 -9.17 7.54 2.42
CA MET A 90 -10.61 7.32 2.51
C MET A 90 -11.41 8.62 2.40
N MET A 91 -10.89 9.71 2.94
CA MET A 91 -11.48 11.03 2.78
C MET A 91 -11.47 11.46 1.30
N ALA A 92 -10.35 11.25 0.61
CA ALA A 92 -10.19 11.63 -0.78
C ALA A 92 -11.11 10.83 -1.72
N ASN A 93 -11.02 9.51 -1.71
CA ASN A 93 -11.77 8.63 -2.61
C ASN A 93 -11.76 7.19 -2.06
N TYR A 94 -12.92 6.57 -1.92
CA TYR A 94 -13.03 5.21 -1.39
C TYR A 94 -12.30 4.17 -2.23
N SER A 95 -12.13 4.42 -3.53
CA SER A 95 -11.36 3.57 -4.46
C SER A 95 -9.85 3.60 -4.14
N PHE A 96 -9.33 4.72 -3.62
CA PHE A 96 -7.95 4.81 -3.14
C PHE A 96 -7.76 3.98 -1.87
N PHE A 97 -8.70 4.11 -0.93
CA PHE A 97 -8.65 3.35 0.31
C PHE A 97 -8.84 1.84 0.08
N SER A 98 -9.74 1.42 -0.80
CA SER A 98 -9.92 0.00 -1.12
C SER A 98 -8.67 -0.63 -1.75
N SER A 99 -7.97 0.13 -2.61
CA SER A 99 -6.67 -0.25 -3.17
C SER A 99 -5.60 -0.43 -2.08
N LEU A 100 -5.53 0.52 -1.13
CA LEU A 100 -4.64 0.42 0.03
C LEU A 100 -4.97 -0.82 0.89
N LEU A 101 -6.25 -1.10 1.12
CA LEU A 101 -6.69 -2.28 1.88
C LEU A 101 -6.32 -3.58 1.17
N ALA A 102 -6.53 -3.63 -0.15
CA ALA A 102 -6.18 -4.79 -0.95
C ALA A 102 -4.68 -5.10 -0.85
N PHE A 103 -3.83 -4.07 -1.00
CA PHE A 103 -2.39 -4.18 -0.75
C PHE A 103 -2.10 -4.65 0.68
N PHE A 104 -2.55 -3.91 1.69
CA PHE A 104 -2.19 -4.17 3.09
C PHE A 104 -2.61 -5.57 3.54
N PHE A 105 -3.84 -5.99 3.23
CA PHE A 105 -4.39 -7.26 3.69
C PHE A 105 -3.84 -8.47 2.95
N SER A 106 -3.55 -8.35 1.65
CA SER A 106 -2.96 -9.44 0.89
C SER A 106 -1.50 -9.63 1.26
N SER A 107 -0.72 -8.54 1.27
CA SER A 107 0.69 -8.56 1.67
C SER A 107 0.87 -9.05 3.09
N SER A 108 0.03 -8.59 4.05
CA SER A 108 0.12 -9.09 5.44
C SER A 108 -0.24 -10.57 5.59
N ARG A 109 -1.04 -11.15 4.68
CA ARG A 109 -1.29 -12.60 4.65
C ARG A 109 -0.10 -13.35 4.07
N LEU A 110 0.48 -12.86 2.98
CA LEU A 110 1.65 -13.45 2.34
C LEU A 110 2.86 -13.45 3.27
N THR A 111 3.16 -12.34 3.95
CA THR A 111 4.26 -12.25 4.93
C THR A 111 4.12 -13.28 6.05
N ARG A 112 2.90 -13.54 6.53
CA ARG A 112 2.70 -14.58 7.56
C ARG A 112 2.83 -15.98 7.02
N TRP A 113 2.31 -16.22 5.82
CA TRP A 113 2.40 -17.52 5.16
C TRP A 113 3.86 -17.89 4.82
N GLY A 114 4.64 -16.93 4.30
CA GLY A 114 6.05 -17.12 3.95
C GLY A 114 7.04 -17.05 5.13
N GLY A 115 6.56 -16.70 6.34
CA GLY A 115 7.41 -16.39 7.49
C GLY A 115 8.38 -17.51 7.90
N ALA A 116 7.97 -18.77 7.80
CA ALA A 116 8.81 -19.93 8.14
C ALA A 116 10.04 -20.05 7.21
N GLN A 117 9.87 -19.75 5.93
CA GLN A 117 10.94 -19.78 4.94
C GLN A 117 11.78 -18.50 5.01
N LYS A 118 11.15 -17.33 5.16
CA LYS A 118 11.83 -16.05 5.34
C LYS A 118 12.79 -16.05 6.52
N LYS A 119 12.42 -16.65 7.65
CA LYS A 119 13.31 -16.80 8.82
C LYS A 119 14.63 -17.54 8.50
N LYS A 120 14.62 -18.45 7.53
CA LYS A 120 15.82 -19.20 7.12
C LYS A 120 16.73 -18.42 6.17
N ILE A 121 16.17 -17.51 5.37
CA ILE A 121 16.89 -16.82 4.30
C ILE A 121 17.30 -15.40 4.73
N ASP A 122 16.41 -14.72 5.43
CA ASP A 122 16.57 -13.33 5.85
C ASP A 122 17.21 -13.26 7.24
N ALA A 123 18.25 -12.44 7.38
CA ALA A 123 18.91 -12.18 8.66
C ALA A 123 18.14 -11.16 9.52
N GLU A 124 17.34 -10.30 8.90
CA GLU A 124 16.62 -9.20 9.54
C GLU A 124 15.13 -9.50 9.77
N TYR A 125 14.73 -10.77 9.63
CA TYR A 125 13.34 -11.20 9.75
C TYR A 125 12.69 -10.79 11.08
N LYS A 126 11.56 -10.10 11.00
CA LYS A 126 10.72 -9.72 12.15
C LYS A 126 9.47 -10.58 12.20
N GLU A 127 9.21 -11.18 13.37
CA GLU A 127 8.03 -12.03 13.56
C GLU A 127 6.72 -11.26 13.37
N GLY A 128 5.87 -11.79 12.47
CA GLY A 128 4.59 -11.18 12.10
C GLY A 128 4.68 -10.06 11.05
N GLY A 129 5.90 -9.69 10.62
CA GLY A 129 6.12 -8.62 9.65
C GLY A 129 5.70 -7.25 10.18
N GLN A 130 6.01 -6.95 11.44
CA GLN A 130 5.61 -5.71 12.10
C GLN A 130 6.19 -4.49 11.38
N ARG A 131 5.36 -3.83 10.57
CA ARG A 131 5.79 -2.63 9.84
C ARG A 131 5.78 -1.40 10.74
N ASN A 132 6.83 -0.59 10.63
CA ASN A 132 6.99 0.65 11.39
C ASN A 132 6.48 1.85 10.59
N TRP A 133 6.50 3.04 11.21
CA TRP A 133 6.03 4.27 10.55
C TRP A 133 6.83 4.60 9.27
N VAL A 134 8.13 4.30 9.23
CA VAL A 134 8.98 4.53 8.05
C VAL A 134 8.49 3.70 6.87
N GLN A 135 8.21 2.41 7.08
CA GLN A 135 7.66 1.54 6.05
C GLN A 135 6.27 1.96 5.57
N VAL A 136 5.44 2.48 6.49
CA VAL A 136 4.13 3.03 6.11
C VAL A 136 4.30 4.32 5.32
N PHE A 137 5.25 5.18 5.68
CA PHE A 137 5.55 6.40 4.96
C PHE A 137 6.12 6.13 3.56
N CYS A 138 7.09 5.22 3.42
CA CYS A 138 7.70 4.93 2.13
C CYS A 138 6.74 4.29 1.13
N ASN A 139 5.80 3.45 1.59
CA ASN A 139 4.82 2.80 0.73
C ASN A 139 3.50 3.58 0.59
N GLY A 140 3.15 4.39 1.59
CA GLY A 140 1.87 5.11 1.66
C GLY A 140 1.98 6.61 1.47
N GLY A 141 3.18 7.19 1.54
CA GLY A 141 3.43 8.63 1.45
C GLY A 141 3.07 9.21 0.08
N VAL A 142 3.59 8.62 -1.00
CA VAL A 142 3.27 9.05 -2.38
C VAL A 142 1.76 8.95 -2.65
N PRO A 143 1.06 7.82 -2.35
CA PRO A 143 -0.40 7.77 -2.41
C PRO A 143 -1.11 8.85 -1.57
N THR A 144 -0.58 9.16 -0.38
CA THR A 144 -1.19 10.16 0.52
C THR A 144 -1.05 11.57 -0.03
N GLU A 145 0.12 11.92 -0.55
CA GLU A 145 0.36 13.20 -1.20
C GLU A 145 -0.54 13.37 -2.42
N LEU A 146 -0.62 12.36 -3.28
CA LEU A 146 -1.52 12.36 -4.44
C LEU A 146 -3.00 12.47 -4.03
N ALA A 147 -3.40 11.82 -2.93
CA ALA A 147 -4.76 11.95 -2.40
C ALA A 147 -5.06 13.36 -1.86
N LEU A 148 -4.08 14.02 -1.23
CA LEU A 148 -4.21 15.42 -0.81
C LEU A 148 -4.33 16.36 -2.01
N LEU A 149 -3.48 16.19 -3.03
CA LEU A 149 -3.54 16.96 -4.27
C LEU A 149 -4.88 16.76 -4.99
N TYR A 150 -5.37 15.51 -5.06
CA TYR A 150 -6.69 15.19 -5.59
C TYR A 150 -7.81 15.91 -4.83
N MET A 151 -7.76 15.94 -3.49
CA MET A 151 -8.75 16.66 -2.69
C MET A 151 -8.69 18.18 -2.90
N ILE A 152 -7.51 18.75 -3.18
CA ILE A 152 -7.34 20.18 -3.42
C ILE A 152 -7.85 20.57 -4.82
N GLU A 153 -7.52 19.79 -5.85
CA GLU A 153 -7.84 20.12 -7.24
C GLU A 153 -9.25 19.70 -7.67
N VAL A 154 -9.68 18.51 -7.21
CA VAL A 154 -10.93 17.87 -7.66
C VAL A 154 -12.00 17.92 -6.57
N GLY A 155 -11.58 17.83 -5.31
CA GLY A 155 -12.45 17.63 -4.18
C GLY A 155 -12.66 16.15 -3.84
N PRO A 156 -13.10 15.85 -2.60
CA PRO A 156 -13.33 14.48 -2.17
C PRO A 156 -14.54 13.87 -2.89
N GLY A 157 -14.36 12.67 -3.43
CA GLY A 157 -15.40 11.97 -4.18
C GLY A 157 -14.83 10.97 -5.18
N GLU A 158 -15.69 10.04 -5.61
CA GLU A 158 -15.37 9.06 -6.65
C GLU A 158 -15.65 9.68 -8.02
N ILE A 159 -14.63 9.71 -8.87
CA ILE A 159 -14.76 10.06 -10.28
C ILE A 159 -14.36 8.87 -11.15
N PRO A 160 -14.98 8.71 -12.33
CA PRO A 160 -14.51 7.75 -13.32
C PRO A 160 -13.20 8.23 -13.96
N ILE A 161 -12.37 7.29 -14.41
CA ILE A 161 -11.19 7.58 -15.21
C ILE A 161 -11.67 7.93 -16.63
N ASP A 162 -11.59 9.20 -16.99
CA ASP A 162 -11.99 9.74 -18.28
C ASP A 162 -11.00 10.85 -18.65
N PHE A 163 -10.03 10.51 -19.50
CA PHE A 163 -8.98 11.45 -19.89
C PHE A 163 -9.49 12.56 -20.81
N GLY A 164 -10.64 12.37 -21.46
CA GLY A 164 -11.26 13.37 -22.33
C GLY A 164 -11.93 14.50 -21.53
N LYS A 165 -12.58 14.15 -20.42
CA LYS A 165 -13.30 15.11 -19.57
C LYS A 165 -12.46 15.62 -18.40
N GLN A 166 -11.68 14.75 -17.76
CA GLN A 166 -10.96 15.06 -16.52
C GLN A 166 -9.55 14.47 -16.54
N TYR A 167 -8.69 15.03 -17.38
CA TYR A 167 -7.30 14.58 -17.55
C TYR A 167 -6.52 14.53 -16.24
N SER A 168 -6.42 15.67 -15.51
CA SER A 168 -5.60 15.76 -14.29
C SER A 168 -6.06 14.79 -13.21
N ALA A 169 -7.37 14.67 -13.03
CA ALA A 169 -7.95 13.81 -12.01
C ALA A 169 -7.77 12.32 -12.34
N SER A 170 -7.96 11.94 -13.61
CA SER A 170 -7.66 10.59 -14.12
C SER A 170 -6.19 10.22 -13.95
N TRP A 171 -5.30 11.17 -14.25
CA TRP A 171 -3.87 11.02 -14.07
C TRP A 171 -3.51 10.78 -12.60
N MET A 172 -4.02 11.59 -11.66
CA MET A 172 -3.80 11.42 -10.23
C MET A 172 -4.32 10.08 -9.71
N CYS A 173 -5.51 9.65 -10.15
CA CYS A 173 -6.06 8.33 -9.82
C CYS A 173 -5.11 7.20 -10.23
N LEU A 174 -4.60 7.25 -11.47
CA LEU A 174 -3.64 6.28 -11.99
C LEU A 174 -2.29 6.35 -11.28
N SER A 175 -1.79 7.55 -10.95
CA SER A 175 -0.55 7.71 -10.19
C SER A 175 -0.65 7.02 -8.83
N LEU A 176 -1.77 7.22 -8.14
CA LEU A 176 -2.01 6.66 -6.80
C LEU A 176 -2.15 5.14 -6.86
N VAL A 177 -2.97 4.62 -7.77
CA VAL A 177 -3.12 3.17 -7.98
C VAL A 177 -1.78 2.56 -8.39
N GLY A 178 -1.02 3.23 -9.25
CA GLY A 178 0.29 2.80 -9.70
C GLY A 178 1.29 2.70 -8.55
N ALA A 179 1.36 3.71 -7.68
CA ALA A 179 2.23 3.69 -6.50
C ALA A 179 1.88 2.54 -5.54
N LEU A 180 0.60 2.35 -5.24
CA LEU A 180 0.15 1.25 -4.38
C LEU A 180 0.40 -0.12 -5.03
N ALA A 181 0.17 -0.24 -6.34
CA ALA A 181 0.41 -1.46 -7.09
C ALA A 181 1.91 -1.80 -7.16
N CYS A 182 2.79 -0.79 -7.30
CA CYS A 182 4.24 -0.94 -7.23
C CYS A 182 4.66 -1.56 -5.88
N SER A 183 4.24 -0.97 -4.75
CA SER A 183 4.54 -1.50 -3.42
C SER A 183 3.93 -2.89 -3.18
N ALA A 184 2.73 -3.14 -3.70
CA ALA A 184 2.11 -4.46 -3.65
C ALA A 184 2.89 -5.49 -4.47
N GLY A 185 3.33 -5.11 -5.66
CA GLY A 185 4.08 -5.96 -6.57
C GLY A 185 5.43 -6.38 -5.99
N ASP A 186 6.17 -5.44 -5.39
CA ASP A 186 7.43 -5.73 -4.69
C ASP A 186 7.20 -6.66 -3.49
N THR A 187 6.20 -6.37 -2.67
CA THR A 187 5.91 -7.21 -1.50
C THR A 187 5.49 -8.62 -1.93
N TRP A 188 4.68 -8.77 -2.97
CA TRP A 188 4.28 -10.08 -3.46
C TRP A 188 5.45 -10.85 -4.06
N ALA A 189 6.32 -10.21 -4.85
CA ALA A 189 7.54 -10.85 -5.36
C ALA A 189 8.43 -11.35 -4.22
N SER A 190 8.70 -10.49 -3.24
CA SER A 190 9.63 -10.77 -2.16
C SER A 190 9.09 -11.79 -1.16
N GLU A 191 7.77 -11.93 -1.00
CA GLU A 191 7.14 -12.91 -0.10
C GLU A 191 6.84 -14.25 -0.79
N VAL A 192 6.41 -14.24 -2.05
CA VAL A 192 6.05 -15.45 -2.80
C VAL A 192 7.28 -16.10 -3.44
N GLY A 193 8.17 -15.30 -4.01
CA GLY A 193 9.36 -15.78 -4.72
C GLY A 193 10.21 -16.74 -3.88
N PRO A 194 10.67 -16.37 -2.69
CA PRO A 194 11.50 -17.26 -1.85
C PRO A 194 10.81 -18.53 -1.35
N VAL A 195 9.47 -18.57 -1.36
CA VAL A 195 8.69 -19.71 -0.86
C VAL A 195 8.38 -20.70 -1.98
N LEU A 196 8.04 -20.21 -3.17
CA LEU A 196 7.58 -21.06 -4.28
C LEU A 196 8.60 -21.24 -5.40
N SER A 197 9.63 -20.37 -5.50
CA SER A 197 10.65 -20.52 -6.52
C SER A 197 11.54 -21.72 -6.22
N GLN A 198 11.59 -22.67 -7.15
CA GLN A 198 12.53 -23.79 -7.13
C GLN A 198 13.88 -23.43 -7.76
N THR A 199 13.94 -22.32 -8.49
CA THR A 199 15.15 -21.82 -9.16
C THR A 199 15.84 -20.76 -8.32
N GLN A 200 17.17 -20.70 -8.40
CA GLN A 200 17.93 -19.61 -7.79
C GLN A 200 17.54 -18.25 -8.41
N PRO A 201 17.43 -17.17 -7.62
CA PRO A 201 17.23 -15.84 -8.16
C PRO A 201 18.36 -15.43 -9.10
N ARG A 202 18.03 -14.62 -10.10
CA ARG A 202 19.00 -14.03 -11.01
C ARG A 202 19.07 -12.53 -10.79
N LEU A 203 20.28 -11.98 -10.74
CA LEU A 203 20.46 -10.55 -10.55
C LEU A 203 19.96 -9.81 -11.79
N ILE A 204 19.03 -8.87 -11.63
CA ILE A 204 18.36 -8.19 -12.77
C ILE A 204 19.33 -7.47 -13.71
N THR A 205 20.50 -7.06 -13.22
CA THR A 205 21.48 -6.29 -13.98
C THR A 205 22.46 -7.14 -14.79
N THR A 206 22.80 -8.34 -14.32
CA THR A 206 23.82 -9.21 -14.95
C THR A 206 23.28 -10.55 -15.40
N TRP A 207 22.04 -10.89 -14.99
CA TRP A 207 21.38 -12.17 -15.21
C TRP A 207 22.12 -13.41 -14.65
N LYS A 208 23.10 -13.19 -13.77
CA LYS A 208 23.81 -14.26 -13.06
C LYS A 208 23.00 -14.75 -11.87
N GLU A 209 23.13 -16.03 -11.56
CA GLU A 209 22.51 -16.63 -10.38
C GLU A 209 23.15 -16.08 -9.11
N VAL A 210 22.31 -15.72 -8.13
CA VAL A 210 22.72 -15.13 -6.86
C VAL A 210 22.00 -15.82 -5.70
N PRO A 211 22.60 -15.85 -4.50
CA PRO A 211 21.96 -16.41 -3.32
C PRO A 211 20.61 -15.73 -3.02
N ALA A 212 19.66 -16.50 -2.48
CA ALA A 212 18.38 -15.97 -2.05
C ALA A 212 18.57 -14.89 -0.96
N GLY A 213 17.82 -13.79 -1.08
CA GLY A 213 17.98 -12.62 -0.21
C GLY A 213 18.88 -11.52 -0.79
N THR A 214 19.48 -11.73 -1.96
CA THR A 214 20.23 -10.68 -2.68
C THR A 214 19.29 -9.60 -3.21
N ASN A 215 19.58 -8.33 -2.89
CA ASN A 215 18.84 -7.18 -3.44
C ASN A 215 18.97 -7.14 -4.96
N GLY A 216 17.85 -7.02 -5.66
CA GLY A 216 17.78 -7.10 -7.12
C GLY A 216 17.81 -8.51 -7.71
N GLY A 217 17.75 -9.55 -6.88
CA GLY A 217 17.54 -10.93 -7.33
C GLY A 217 16.08 -11.18 -7.71
N VAL A 218 15.82 -11.45 -8.99
CA VAL A 218 14.47 -11.72 -9.52
C VAL A 218 14.28 -13.20 -9.85
N THR A 219 13.04 -13.68 -9.72
CA THR A 219 12.63 -15.03 -10.13
C THR A 219 11.37 -14.94 -11.00
N PRO A 220 11.14 -15.88 -11.94
CA PRO A 220 9.91 -15.89 -12.74
C PRO A 220 8.65 -15.93 -11.88
N VAL A 221 8.67 -16.72 -10.80
CA VAL A 221 7.56 -16.81 -9.83
C VAL A 221 7.34 -15.47 -9.13
N GLY A 222 8.42 -14.79 -8.73
CA GLY A 222 8.34 -13.45 -8.14
C GLY A 222 7.73 -12.44 -9.11
N LEU A 223 8.13 -12.42 -10.38
CA LEU A 223 7.58 -11.50 -11.39
C LEU A 223 6.08 -11.72 -11.63
N VAL A 224 5.65 -12.98 -11.72
CA VAL A 224 4.21 -13.30 -11.83
C VAL A 224 3.47 -12.88 -10.57
N ALA A 225 4.05 -13.10 -9.38
CA ALA A 225 3.47 -12.65 -8.13
C ALA A 225 3.35 -11.11 -8.07
N SER A 226 4.34 -10.37 -8.59
CA SER A 226 4.26 -8.91 -8.68
C SER A 226 3.12 -8.43 -9.55
N PHE A 227 2.95 -9.05 -10.72
CA PHE A 227 1.85 -8.73 -11.63
C PHE A 227 0.49 -9.04 -10.98
N LEU A 228 0.34 -10.19 -10.32
CA LEU A 228 -0.89 -10.57 -9.61
C LEU A 228 -1.20 -9.64 -8.42
N GLY A 229 -0.17 -9.20 -7.69
CA GLY A 229 -0.33 -8.24 -6.60
C GLY A 229 -0.84 -6.89 -7.11
N GLY A 230 -0.28 -6.41 -8.21
CA GLY A 230 -0.75 -5.21 -8.90
C GLY A 230 -2.19 -5.34 -9.44
N LEU A 231 -2.53 -6.49 -10.05
CA LEU A 231 -3.88 -6.77 -10.52
C LEU A 231 -4.90 -6.69 -9.39
N LEU A 232 -4.56 -7.23 -8.21
CA LEU A 232 -5.45 -7.18 -7.05
C LEU A 232 -5.74 -5.75 -6.60
N VAL A 233 -4.71 -4.88 -6.61
CA VAL A 233 -4.87 -3.45 -6.27
C VAL A 233 -5.78 -2.76 -7.28
N GLY A 234 -5.51 -2.92 -8.59
CA GLY A 234 -6.35 -2.35 -9.64
C GLY A 234 -7.78 -2.90 -9.64
N PHE A 235 -7.95 -4.19 -9.33
CA PHE A 235 -9.27 -4.81 -9.19
C PHE A 235 -10.07 -4.24 -8.03
N ALA A 236 -9.44 -4.00 -6.87
CA ALA A 236 -10.11 -3.37 -5.74
C ALA A 236 -10.59 -1.96 -6.07
N TYR A 237 -9.78 -1.18 -6.79
CA TYR A 237 -10.19 0.12 -7.32
C TYR A 237 -11.42 -0.01 -8.23
N PHE A 238 -11.33 -0.88 -9.24
CA PHE A 238 -12.39 -1.09 -10.24
C PHE A 238 -13.73 -1.51 -9.62
N VAL A 239 -13.73 -2.48 -8.69
CA VAL A 239 -14.94 -2.90 -7.99
C VAL A 239 -15.55 -1.75 -7.19
N THR A 240 -14.72 -0.90 -6.59
CA THR A 240 -15.22 0.24 -5.80
C THR A 240 -15.90 1.28 -6.71
N GLN A 241 -15.32 1.55 -7.88
CA GLN A 241 -15.92 2.41 -8.90
C GLN A 241 -17.28 1.88 -9.37
N LEU A 242 -17.37 0.58 -9.66
CA LEU A 242 -18.63 -0.07 -10.07
C LEU A 242 -19.73 0.04 -9.00
N LEU A 243 -19.36 0.04 -7.72
CA LEU A 243 -20.33 0.08 -6.62
C LEU A 243 -20.79 1.49 -6.26
N LEU A 244 -19.99 2.51 -6.54
CA LEU A 244 -20.20 3.87 -6.02
C LEU A 244 -20.51 4.91 -7.09
N ILE A 245 -20.17 4.66 -8.36
CA ILE A 245 -20.43 5.58 -9.47
C ILE A 245 -21.62 5.06 -10.28
N ASN A 246 -22.76 5.77 -10.21
CA ASN A 246 -23.99 5.38 -10.91
C ASN A 246 -23.87 5.53 -12.44
N ASP A 247 -23.21 6.59 -12.90
CA ASP A 247 -23.14 6.94 -14.33
C ASP A 247 -21.87 6.46 -15.02
N LEU A 248 -21.27 5.38 -14.52
CA LEU A 248 -20.01 4.82 -15.03
C LEU A 248 -20.09 4.42 -16.52
N HIS A 249 -21.30 4.09 -16.99
CA HIS A 249 -21.58 3.73 -18.38
C HIS A 249 -21.47 4.91 -19.37
N LEU A 250 -21.39 6.15 -18.88
CA LEU A 250 -21.20 7.36 -19.69
C LEU A 250 -19.73 7.79 -19.78
N ALA A 251 -18.83 7.10 -19.09
CA ALA A 251 -17.40 7.33 -19.09
C ALA A 251 -16.67 6.28 -19.95
N ASP A 252 -15.39 6.54 -20.22
CA ASP A 252 -14.50 5.58 -20.86
C ASP A 252 -14.49 4.23 -20.10
N PRO A 253 -14.15 3.11 -20.76
CA PRO A 253 -14.09 1.82 -20.09
C PRO A 253 -13.12 1.83 -18.90
N GLN A 254 -13.59 1.40 -17.72
CA GLN A 254 -12.81 1.44 -16.48
C GLN A 254 -11.97 0.18 -16.22
N TRP A 255 -12.30 -0.96 -16.87
CA TRP A 255 -11.56 -2.22 -16.72
C TRP A 255 -10.03 -2.13 -16.95
N PRO A 256 -9.48 -1.22 -17.80
CA PRO A 256 -8.03 -1.12 -18.00
C PRO A 256 -7.28 -0.78 -16.71
N ILE A 257 -7.93 -0.21 -15.68
CA ILE A 257 -7.29 0.07 -14.38
C ILE A 257 -6.76 -1.21 -13.71
N VAL A 258 -7.40 -2.36 -13.97
CA VAL A 258 -6.98 -3.65 -13.44
C VAL A 258 -5.65 -4.04 -14.07
N VAL A 259 -5.60 -4.05 -15.41
CA VAL A 259 -4.38 -4.39 -16.17
C VAL A 259 -3.27 -3.38 -15.88
N TYR A 260 -3.61 -2.09 -15.79
CA TYR A 260 -2.70 -1.03 -15.38
C TYR A 260 -2.07 -1.32 -14.01
N GLY A 261 -2.88 -1.70 -13.02
CA GLY A 261 -2.39 -2.13 -11.71
C GLY A 261 -1.41 -3.28 -11.82
N GLY A 262 -1.72 -4.30 -12.62
CA GLY A 262 -0.82 -5.43 -12.86
C GLY A 262 0.52 -5.00 -13.47
N VAL A 263 0.49 -4.19 -14.52
CA VAL A 263 1.69 -3.65 -15.17
C VAL A 263 2.49 -2.78 -14.20
N ALA A 264 1.83 -1.92 -13.42
CA ALA A 264 2.48 -1.08 -12.42
C ALA A 264 3.15 -1.91 -11.31
N GLY A 265 2.53 -3.01 -10.87
CA GLY A 265 3.15 -3.93 -9.91
C GLY A 265 4.38 -4.64 -10.46
N LEU A 266 4.32 -5.09 -11.71
CA LEU A 266 5.45 -5.74 -12.38
C LEU A 266 6.61 -4.77 -12.66
N VAL A 267 6.32 -3.63 -13.29
CA VAL A 267 7.31 -2.60 -13.60
C VAL A 267 7.90 -2.04 -12.31
N GLY A 268 7.06 -1.80 -11.31
CA GLY A 268 7.48 -1.33 -9.99
C GLY A 268 8.48 -2.26 -9.32
N SER A 269 8.21 -3.57 -9.27
CA SER A 269 9.13 -4.53 -8.65
C SER A 269 10.43 -4.72 -9.45
N MET A 270 10.37 -4.58 -10.78
CA MET A 270 11.57 -4.56 -11.63
C MET A 270 12.42 -3.32 -11.40
N LEU A 271 11.80 -2.14 -11.23
CA LEU A 271 12.49 -0.90 -10.88
C LEU A 271 13.12 -0.98 -9.50
N ASP A 272 12.39 -1.51 -8.50
CA ASP A 272 12.91 -1.74 -7.16
C ASP A 272 14.12 -2.67 -7.20
N SER A 273 14.01 -3.79 -7.90
CA SER A 273 15.11 -4.73 -8.09
C SER A 273 16.31 -4.10 -8.80
N PHE A 274 16.08 -3.26 -9.81
CA PHE A 274 17.13 -2.57 -10.55
C PHE A 274 17.86 -1.56 -9.66
N LEU A 275 17.12 -0.72 -8.93
CA LEU A 275 17.66 0.24 -8.00
C LEU A 275 18.38 -0.47 -6.84
N GLY A 276 17.81 -1.55 -6.32
CA GLY A 276 18.41 -2.38 -5.27
C GLY A 276 19.75 -2.97 -5.67
N ALA A 277 19.85 -3.55 -6.88
CA ALA A 277 21.10 -4.08 -7.41
C ALA A 277 22.23 -3.03 -7.54
N HIS A 278 21.89 -1.74 -7.71
CA HIS A 278 22.85 -0.65 -7.87
C HIS A 278 23.13 0.11 -6.57
N MET A 279 22.10 0.37 -5.76
CA MET A 279 22.11 1.35 -4.67
C MET A 279 21.90 0.74 -3.28
N GLN A 280 21.66 -0.57 -3.18
CA GLN A 280 21.60 -1.28 -1.89
C GLN A 280 22.71 -2.30 -1.80
N TYR A 281 23.46 -2.29 -0.70
CA TYR A 281 24.50 -3.28 -0.49
C TYR A 281 23.89 -4.68 -0.29
N SER A 282 24.49 -5.70 -0.90
CA SER A 282 24.26 -7.11 -0.57
C SER A 282 25.58 -7.84 -0.50
N GLY A 283 25.86 -8.47 0.64
CA GLY A 283 27.02 -9.33 0.84
C GLY A 283 26.60 -10.69 1.41
N PHE A 284 27.33 -11.75 1.07
CA PHE A 284 27.14 -13.06 1.66
C PHE A 284 28.06 -13.22 2.87
N ASP A 285 27.50 -13.45 4.05
CA ASP A 285 28.29 -13.70 5.26
C ASP A 285 28.45 -15.21 5.49
N SER A 286 29.69 -15.69 5.34
CA SER A 286 30.04 -17.10 5.49
C SER A 286 29.84 -17.64 6.92
N SER A 287 29.81 -16.77 7.93
CA SER A 287 29.64 -17.19 9.33
C SER A 287 28.21 -17.59 9.67
N ILE A 288 27.23 -16.92 9.05
CA ILE A 288 25.80 -17.17 9.26
C ILE A 288 25.13 -17.86 8.07
N GLY A 289 25.80 -17.95 6.92
CA GLY A 289 25.30 -18.59 5.72
C GLY A 289 24.13 -17.87 5.06
N LYS A 290 24.07 -16.54 5.17
CA LYS A 290 22.98 -15.69 4.68
C LYS A 290 23.49 -14.46 3.96
N VAL A 291 22.63 -13.87 3.12
CA VAL A 291 22.85 -12.53 2.56
C VAL A 291 22.53 -11.49 3.63
N VAL A 292 23.39 -10.48 3.74
CA VAL A 292 23.30 -9.36 4.68
C VAL A 292 23.43 -8.01 3.98
N SER A 293 22.92 -6.99 4.66
CA SER A 293 22.89 -5.58 4.23
C SER A 293 24.08 -4.76 4.72
N TYR A 294 25.01 -5.34 5.49
CA TYR A 294 26.17 -4.66 6.09
C TYR A 294 27.50 -5.26 5.65
N GLU A 295 28.56 -4.45 5.72
CA GLU A 295 29.94 -4.87 5.48
C GLU A 295 30.58 -5.35 6.80
N SER A 296 31.23 -6.51 6.75
CA SER A 296 32.01 -7.08 7.85
C SER A 296 33.21 -7.87 7.31
N ALA A 297 34.14 -8.26 8.19
CA ALA A 297 35.31 -9.06 7.83
C ALA A 297 34.95 -10.45 7.24
N THR A 298 33.74 -10.97 7.53
CA THR A 298 33.26 -12.28 7.06
C THR A 298 32.34 -12.18 5.84
N THR A 299 32.02 -10.96 5.39
CA THR A 299 31.12 -10.73 4.25
C THR A 299 31.87 -10.67 2.93
N GLN A 300 31.39 -11.40 1.94
CA GLN A 300 31.80 -11.27 0.55
C GLN A 300 30.73 -10.49 -0.23
N ARG A 301 31.10 -9.33 -0.77
CA ARG A 301 30.18 -8.49 -1.52
C ARG A 301 29.66 -9.21 -2.77
N ILE A 302 28.34 -9.15 -2.98
CA ILE A 302 27.65 -9.66 -4.17
C ILE A 302 27.38 -8.49 -5.14
N CYS A 303 26.66 -7.46 -4.69
CA CYS A 303 26.26 -6.34 -5.53
C CYS A 303 25.95 -5.05 -4.75
N GLY A 304 25.66 -4.00 -5.50
CA GLY A 304 25.22 -2.69 -5.01
C GLY A 304 26.22 -1.95 -4.14
N LYS A 305 25.79 -0.81 -3.61
CA LYS A 305 26.55 0.09 -2.73
C LYS A 305 25.67 0.46 -1.54
N PRO A 306 26.20 0.78 -0.36
CA PRO A 306 25.40 1.16 0.80
C PRO A 306 24.93 2.63 0.69
N ILE A 307 24.18 2.96 -0.36
CA ILE A 307 23.68 4.32 -0.62
C ILE A 307 22.25 4.47 -0.08
N LEU A 308 21.39 3.51 -0.39
CA LEU A 308 19.98 3.49 0.00
C LEU A 308 19.66 2.22 0.79
N ASP A 309 18.65 2.31 1.65
CA ASP A 309 18.03 1.17 2.31
C ASP A 309 16.81 0.65 1.53
N ASN A 310 16.14 -0.38 2.06
CA ASN A 310 14.95 -0.95 1.44
C ASN A 310 13.76 0.01 1.36
N ASN A 311 13.62 0.88 2.36
CA ASN A 311 12.49 1.79 2.41
C ASN A 311 12.65 2.92 1.38
N ALA A 312 13.86 3.46 1.23
CA ALA A 312 14.16 4.49 0.26
C ALA A 312 14.00 3.99 -1.18
N VAL A 313 14.47 2.77 -1.50
CA VAL A 313 14.29 2.22 -2.86
C VAL A 313 12.80 2.01 -3.19
N ASN A 314 12.01 1.48 -2.25
CA ASN A 314 10.57 1.37 -2.43
C ASN A 314 9.91 2.73 -2.69
N LEU A 315 10.30 3.76 -1.94
CA LEU A 315 9.81 5.12 -2.13
C LEU A 315 10.15 5.64 -3.54
N PHE A 316 11.42 5.57 -3.96
CA PHE A 316 11.83 6.04 -5.29
C PHE A 316 11.15 5.28 -6.43
N SER A 317 11.04 3.95 -6.33
CA SER A 317 10.33 3.12 -7.30
C SER A 317 8.87 3.55 -7.43
N SER A 318 8.19 3.77 -6.31
CA SER A 318 6.79 4.22 -6.29
C SER A 318 6.62 5.61 -6.90
N VAL A 319 7.54 6.55 -6.65
CA VAL A 319 7.55 7.89 -7.27
C VAL A 319 7.70 7.79 -8.79
N LEU A 320 8.68 7.01 -9.27
CA LEU A 320 8.91 6.85 -10.70
C LEU A 320 7.71 6.24 -11.41
N VAL A 321 7.11 5.19 -10.82
CA VAL A 321 5.87 4.58 -11.33
C VAL A 321 4.74 5.60 -11.37
N ALA A 322 4.52 6.35 -10.28
CA ALA A 322 3.44 7.32 -10.16
C ALA A 322 3.55 8.48 -11.15
N LEU A 323 4.76 8.89 -11.54
CA LEU A 323 5.00 9.97 -12.48
C LEU A 323 4.94 9.51 -13.94
N VAL A 324 5.44 8.32 -14.27
CA VAL A 324 5.66 7.90 -15.65
C VAL A 324 4.48 7.09 -16.22
N LEU A 325 4.01 6.08 -15.50
CA LEU A 325 3.03 5.13 -16.04
C LEU A 325 1.67 5.75 -16.40
N PRO A 326 1.11 6.71 -15.66
CA PRO A 326 -0.15 7.34 -16.03
C PRO A 326 -0.10 8.05 -17.38
N GLY A 327 1.04 8.66 -17.73
CA GLY A 327 1.24 9.30 -19.04
C GLY A 327 1.24 8.30 -20.19
N LEU A 328 1.78 7.09 -19.97
CA LEU A 328 1.70 6.01 -20.95
C LEU A 328 0.28 5.43 -21.04
N ALA A 329 -0.39 5.28 -19.90
CA ALA A 329 -1.76 4.78 -19.83
C ALA A 329 -2.74 5.69 -20.59
N TRP A 330 -2.55 7.02 -20.54
CA TRP A 330 -3.35 7.97 -21.30
C TRP A 330 -3.37 7.69 -22.81
N GLY A 331 -2.23 7.36 -23.39
CA GLY A 331 -2.13 7.05 -24.82
C GLY A 331 -2.76 5.72 -25.23
N LEU A 332 -2.97 4.82 -24.27
CA LEU A 332 -3.48 3.45 -24.49
C LEU A 332 -4.90 3.24 -23.96
N TRP A 333 -5.47 4.24 -23.27
CA TRP A 333 -6.80 4.10 -22.67
C TRP A 333 -7.87 4.01 -23.76
N PRO A 334 -8.75 2.99 -23.73
CA PRO A 334 -9.84 2.87 -24.69
C PRO A 334 -10.81 4.05 -24.52
N ARG A 335 -11.37 4.51 -25.64
CA ARG A 335 -12.33 5.62 -25.74
C ARG A 335 -13.61 5.12 -26.41
#